data_AF-A0A1I6MHR7-F1
#
_entry.id   AF-A0A1I6MHR7-F1
#
_cell.length_a   1.000
_cell.length_b   1.000
_cell.length_c   1.000
_cell.angle_alpha   90.00
_cell.angle_beta   90.00
_cell.angle_gamma   90.00
#
_symmetry.space_group_name_H-M   'P 1'
#
loop_
_entity.id
_entity.type
_entity.pdbx_description
1 polymer ?
#
loop_
_entity_poly.entity_id
_entity_poly.type
_entity_poly.pdbx_seq_one_letter_code
_entity_poly.pdbx_strand_id
1 'polypeptide(L)'
;MDARLLTLIHEYLSAIRSAVTLMVQSGIPLPSSNLEWALNRILGAGELVGGVRYQKHGYGCEVFLLSGRVDFDFGANGEYDGFDPWRLKSFAEGRLAEYGFSSEQEVDDLFGAAVQSGALAYSGRTLYYLRRMLSSIS
;
A
#
# COMPACT_ATOMS: atom_id res chain seq x y z
N MET A 1 -10.00 1.96 -15.81
CA MET A 1 -9.67 0.99 -14.73
C MET A 1 -10.96 0.38 -14.22
N ASP A 2 -10.97 -0.93 -13.97
CA ASP A 2 -12.13 -1.64 -13.40
C ASP A 2 -12.50 -1.06 -12.03
N ALA A 3 -13.79 -0.86 -11.77
CA ALA A 3 -14.29 -0.21 -10.56
C ALA A 3 -14.03 -1.03 -9.28
N ARG A 4 -14.04 -2.37 -9.38
CA ARG A 4 -13.75 -3.27 -8.26
C ARG A 4 -12.28 -3.17 -7.87
N LEU A 5 -11.40 -3.18 -8.87
CA LEU A 5 -9.96 -2.97 -8.66
C LEU A 5 -9.68 -1.59 -8.05
N LEU A 6 -10.33 -0.55 -8.55
CA LEU A 6 -10.20 0.79 -7.99
C LEU A 6 -10.66 0.86 -6.52
N THR A 7 -11.75 0.18 -6.19
CA THR A 7 -12.25 0.10 -4.80
C THR A 7 -11.23 -0.59 -3.89
N LEU A 8 -10.72 -1.75 -4.29
CA LEU A 8 -9.69 -2.48 -3.55
C LEU A 8 -8.43 -1.62 -3.33
N ILE A 9 -7.96 -0.92 -4.37
CA ILE A 9 -6.81 -0.01 -4.26
C ILE A 9 -7.09 1.12 -3.26
N HIS A 10 -8.26 1.76 -3.34
CA HIS A 10 -8.59 2.87 -2.45
C HIS A 10 -8.69 2.45 -0.97
N GLU A 11 -9.26 1.28 -0.70
CA GLU A 11 -9.34 0.75 0.67
C GLU A 11 -7.96 0.37 1.21
N TYR A 12 -7.12 -0.29 0.40
CA TYR A 12 -5.73 -0.57 0.73
C TYR A 12 -4.96 0.71 1.08
N LEU A 13 -5.04 1.74 0.22
CA LEU A 13 -4.39 3.03 0.46
C LEU A 13 -4.94 3.74 1.71
N SER A 14 -6.23 3.55 2.02
CA SER A 14 -6.83 4.08 3.24
C SER A 14 -6.29 3.40 4.49
N ALA A 15 -6.10 2.08 4.45
CA ALA A 15 -5.48 1.33 5.53
C ALA A 15 -4.02 1.78 5.75
N ILE A 16 -3.23 2.00 4.68
CA ILE A 16 -1.87 2.52 4.83
C ILE A 16 -1.88 3.91 5.48
N ARG A 17 -2.76 4.82 5.07
CA ARG A 17 -2.87 6.15 5.70
C ARG A 17 -3.14 6.05 7.20
N SER A 18 -4.03 5.14 7.61
CA SER A 18 -4.29 4.88 9.03
C SER A 18 -3.06 4.31 9.74
N ALA A 19 -2.38 3.32 9.15
CA ALA A 19 -1.16 2.73 9.69
C ALA A 19 -0.04 3.77 9.88
N VAL A 20 0.26 4.55 8.84
CA VAL A 20 1.25 5.63 8.87
C VAL A 20 0.89 6.69 9.91
N THR A 21 -0.38 7.05 10.04
CA THR A 21 -0.84 8.00 11.08
C THR A 21 -0.52 7.47 12.47
N LEU A 22 -0.81 6.20 12.74
CA LEU A 22 -0.50 5.56 14.03
C LEU A 22 1.01 5.47 14.27
N MET A 23 1.80 5.18 13.23
CA MET A 23 3.26 5.17 13.31
C MET A 23 3.80 6.54 13.73
N VAL A 24 3.38 7.61 13.07
CA VAL A 24 3.78 8.99 13.40
C VAL A 24 3.36 9.38 14.81
N GLN A 25 2.12 9.06 15.21
CA GLN A 25 1.63 9.29 16.58
C GLN A 25 2.42 8.52 17.65
N SER A 26 3.05 7.40 17.26
CA SER A 26 3.90 6.58 18.13
C SER A 26 5.37 6.99 18.10
N GLY A 27 5.69 8.12 17.46
CA GLY A 27 7.06 8.64 17.37
C GLY A 27 7.92 8.02 16.27
N ILE A 28 7.32 7.26 15.34
CA ILE A 28 8.00 6.77 14.14
C ILE A 28 7.80 7.80 13.01
N PRO A 29 8.81 8.61 12.67
CA PRO A 29 8.66 9.63 11.63
C PRO A 29 8.53 9.01 10.24
N LEU A 30 7.90 9.76 9.32
CA LEU A 30 7.93 9.44 7.91
C LEU A 30 9.36 9.57 7.36
N PRO A 31 9.87 8.55 6.67
CA PRO A 31 11.19 8.61 6.04
C PRO A 31 11.13 9.51 4.80
N SER A 32 12.22 10.21 4.50
CA SER A 32 12.42 10.97 3.26
C SER A 32 12.75 10.09 2.05
N SER A 33 13.12 8.83 2.28
CA SER A 33 13.40 7.84 1.24
C SER A 33 13.28 6.41 1.78
N ASN A 34 13.09 5.44 0.89
CA ASN A 34 13.12 4.04 1.28
C ASN A 34 14.46 3.57 1.86
N LEU A 35 15.57 4.19 1.45
CA LEU A 35 16.88 3.89 2.00
C LEU A 35 17.00 4.37 3.45
N GLU A 36 16.50 5.58 3.75
CA GLU A 36 16.43 6.07 5.12
C GLU A 36 15.58 5.15 5.99
N TRP A 37 14.42 4.71 5.49
CA TRP A 37 13.60 3.73 6.18
C TRP A 37 14.35 2.43 6.47
N ALA A 38 14.99 1.85 5.45
CA ALA A 38 15.69 0.58 5.59
C ALA A 38 16.80 0.64 6.65
N LEU A 39 17.57 1.73 6.66
CA LEU A 39 18.80 1.88 7.45
C LEU A 39 18.61 2.58 8.80
N ASN A 40 17.41 3.06 9.12
CA ASN A 40 17.15 3.69 10.42
C ASN A 40 17.28 2.67 11.58
N ARG A 41 17.30 3.20 12.81
CA ARG A 41 17.45 2.41 14.04
C ARG A 41 16.10 2.11 14.73
N ILE A 42 15.00 2.23 14.00
CA ILE A 42 13.66 1.90 14.52
C ILE A 42 13.61 0.39 14.77
N LEU A 43 12.98 -0.02 15.87
CA LEU A 43 12.84 -1.44 16.21
C LEU A 43 12.12 -2.20 15.10
N GLY A 44 12.61 -3.41 14.81
CA GLY A 44 12.08 -4.28 13.74
C GLY A 44 10.62 -4.71 13.96
N ALA A 45 10.15 -4.69 15.20
CA ALA A 45 8.75 -4.92 15.54
C ALA A 45 8.44 -4.22 16.86
N GLY A 46 7.17 -3.95 17.12
CA GLY A 46 6.72 -3.34 18.37
C GLY A 46 5.22 -3.05 18.35
N GLU A 47 4.80 -2.21 19.30
CA GLU A 47 3.43 -1.74 19.42
C GLU A 47 3.38 -0.23 19.20
N LEU A 48 2.41 0.18 18.40
CA LEU A 48 1.99 1.56 18.19
C LEU A 48 0.94 1.93 19.26
N VAL A 49 0.55 3.21 19.28
CA VAL A 49 -0.55 3.71 20.11
C VAL A 49 -1.79 2.82 19.97
N GLY A 50 -2.40 2.47 21.11
CA GLY A 50 -3.55 1.56 21.15
C GLY A 50 -3.22 0.08 21.05
N GLY A 51 -1.94 -0.32 21.19
CA GLY A 51 -1.52 -1.74 21.17
C GLY A 51 -1.49 -2.34 19.76
N VAL A 52 -1.52 -1.50 18.72
CA VAL A 52 -1.48 -1.94 17.32
C VAL A 52 -0.08 -2.43 16.99
N ARG A 53 0.07 -3.71 16.64
CA ARG A 53 1.39 -4.28 16.33
C ARG A 53 1.88 -3.80 14.97
N TYR A 54 3.20 -3.65 14.85
CA TYR A 54 3.88 -3.41 13.58
C TYR A 54 5.10 -4.32 13.42
N GLN A 55 5.48 -4.61 12.18
CA GLN A 55 6.69 -5.32 11.80
C GLN A 55 7.36 -4.60 10.63
N LYS A 56 8.53 -4.03 10.88
CA LYS A 56 9.39 -3.44 9.85
C LYS A 56 10.09 -4.55 9.06
N HIS A 57 10.13 -4.39 7.74
CA HIS A 57 10.89 -5.21 6.81
C HIS A 57 11.58 -4.33 5.78
N GLY A 58 12.50 -4.88 4.98
CA GLY A 58 13.22 -4.22 3.87
C GLY A 58 13.00 -2.71 3.70
N TYR A 59 12.17 -2.35 2.72
CA TYR A 59 11.77 -0.97 2.44
C TYR A 59 10.42 -0.58 3.06
N GLY A 60 9.84 -1.39 3.93
CA GLY A 60 8.44 -1.27 4.30
C GLY A 60 8.08 -1.65 5.73
N CYS A 61 6.78 -1.66 5.97
CA CYS A 61 6.20 -2.03 7.25
C CYS A 61 4.89 -2.77 7.05
N GLU A 62 4.69 -3.81 7.85
CA GLU A 62 3.41 -4.46 8.05
C GLU A 62 2.78 -3.94 9.35
N VAL A 63 1.49 -3.60 9.30
CA VAL A 63 0.74 -3.10 10.47
C VAL A 63 -0.56 -3.88 10.62
N PHE A 64 -0.85 -4.30 11.86
CA PHE A 64 -2.00 -5.13 12.21
C PHE A 64 -3.13 -4.26 12.77
N LEU A 65 -3.85 -3.57 11.88
CA LEU A 65 -4.98 -2.72 12.25
C LEU A 65 -6.19 -3.55 12.67
N LEU A 66 -7.15 -2.91 13.35
CA LEU A 66 -8.45 -3.53 13.63
C LEU A 66 -9.22 -3.90 12.35
N SER A 67 -9.01 -3.16 11.26
CA SER A 67 -9.60 -3.42 9.94
C SER A 67 -8.88 -4.51 9.16
N GLY A 68 -7.83 -5.13 9.74
CA GLY A 68 -7.00 -6.12 9.09
C GLY A 68 -5.55 -5.69 8.95
N ARG A 69 -4.79 -6.54 8.27
CA ARG A 69 -3.34 -6.38 8.06
C ARG A 69 -3.06 -5.58 6.80
N VAL A 70 -2.07 -4.69 6.85
CA VAL A 70 -1.60 -3.94 5.68
C VAL A 70 -0.08 -3.97 5.62
N ASP A 71 0.46 -4.43 4.48
CA ASP A 71 1.89 -4.41 4.13
C ASP A 71 2.09 -3.36 3.05
N PHE A 72 3.08 -2.48 3.24
CA PHE A 72 3.47 -1.48 2.27
C PHE A 72 4.97 -1.22 2.31
N ASP A 73 5.52 -0.79 1.17
CA ASP A 73 6.89 -0.28 1.08
C ASP A 73 6.89 1.24 0.91
N PHE A 74 7.92 1.88 1.45
CA PHE A 74 8.24 3.25 1.10
C PHE A 74 8.90 3.31 -0.29
N GLY A 75 8.58 4.37 -1.02
CA GLY A 75 9.13 4.73 -2.32
C GLY A 75 10.46 5.47 -2.21
N ALA A 76 11.02 5.82 -3.37
CA ALA A 76 12.33 6.47 -3.45
C ALA A 76 12.39 7.81 -2.69
N ASN A 77 11.25 8.50 -2.59
CA ASN A 77 11.10 9.79 -1.93
C ASN A 77 10.18 9.70 -0.69
N GLY A 78 10.07 8.51 -0.08
CA GLY A 78 9.26 8.30 1.11
C GLY A 78 7.76 8.17 0.83
N GLU A 79 7.35 8.01 -0.43
CA GLU A 79 5.96 7.71 -0.79
C GLU A 79 5.52 6.40 -0.13
N TYR A 80 4.31 6.30 0.38
CA TYR A 80 3.79 5.05 0.97
C TYR A 80 2.53 4.58 0.26
N ASP A 81 2.15 5.22 -0.85
CA ASP A 81 0.98 4.91 -1.66
C ASP A 81 1.32 4.06 -2.89
N GLY A 82 2.51 3.44 -2.90
CA GLY A 82 2.93 2.48 -3.92
C GLY A 82 2.44 1.07 -3.60
N PHE A 83 2.03 0.33 -4.62
CA PHE A 83 1.49 -1.02 -4.47
C PHE A 83 1.81 -1.91 -5.67
N ASP A 84 1.61 -3.21 -5.48
CA ASP A 84 1.70 -4.24 -6.50
C ASP A 84 0.51 -5.23 -6.33
N PRO A 85 0.26 -6.12 -7.30
CA PRO A 85 -0.86 -7.06 -7.21
C PRO A 85 -0.77 -7.98 -5.98
N TRP A 86 0.44 -8.36 -5.56
CA TRP A 86 0.64 -9.22 -4.41
C TRP A 86 0.19 -8.55 -3.11
N ARG A 87 0.48 -7.26 -2.93
CA ARG A 87 0.02 -6.47 -1.77
C ARG A 87 -1.48 -6.31 -1.74
N LEU A 88 -2.11 -6.05 -2.89
CA LEU A 88 -3.58 -5.93 -2.97
C LEU A 88 -4.27 -7.24 -2.61
N LYS A 89 -3.78 -8.37 -3.13
CA LYS A 89 -4.30 -9.70 -2.81
C LYS A 89 -4.06 -10.07 -1.34
N SER A 90 -2.86 -9.78 -0.82
CA SER A 90 -2.52 -9.98 0.60
C SER A 90 -3.34 -9.10 1.54
N PHE A 91 -3.74 -7.89 1.14
CA PHE A 91 -4.63 -7.03 1.91
C PHE A 91 -6.08 -7.52 1.92
N ALA A 92 -6.53 -8.08 0.78
CA ALA A 92 -7.86 -8.65 0.67
C ALA A 92 -7.99 -9.97 1.44
N GLU A 93 -6.94 -10.80 1.52
CA GLU A 93 -6.82 -12.05 2.31
C GLU A 93 -8.15 -12.80 2.53
N GLY A 94 -8.61 -13.53 1.51
CA GLY A 94 -9.87 -14.30 1.56
C GLY A 94 -11.15 -13.47 1.35
N ARG A 95 -11.06 -12.13 1.34
CA ARG A 95 -12.20 -11.22 1.09
C ARG A 95 -12.32 -10.77 -0.36
N LEU A 96 -11.57 -11.37 -1.30
CA LEU A 96 -11.64 -11.01 -2.72
C LEU A 96 -13.07 -11.10 -3.29
N ALA A 97 -13.86 -12.06 -2.82
CA ALA A 97 -15.26 -12.19 -3.20
C ALA A 97 -16.14 -11.00 -2.73
N GLU A 98 -15.79 -10.32 -1.63
CA GLU A 98 -16.49 -9.12 -1.14
C GLU A 98 -16.31 -7.94 -2.10
N TYR A 99 -15.17 -7.88 -2.80
CA TYR A 99 -14.91 -6.92 -3.88
C TYR A 99 -15.47 -7.39 -5.24
N GLY A 100 -16.07 -8.59 -5.31
CA GLY A 100 -16.62 -9.16 -6.53
C GLY A 100 -15.59 -9.81 -7.45
N PHE A 101 -14.42 -10.21 -6.94
CA PHE A 101 -13.47 -11.03 -7.70
C PHE A 101 -13.74 -12.52 -7.50
N SER A 102 -13.61 -13.27 -8.58
CA SER A 102 -13.77 -14.73 -8.61
C SER A 102 -12.48 -15.48 -8.29
N SER A 103 -11.32 -14.84 -8.46
CA SER A 103 -10.00 -15.44 -8.23
C SER A 103 -8.91 -14.38 -8.06
N GLU A 104 -7.76 -14.79 -7.54
CA GLU A 104 -6.54 -13.97 -7.56
C GLU A 104 -6.06 -13.64 -8.98
N GLN A 105 -6.21 -14.57 -9.92
CA GLN A 105 -5.83 -14.35 -11.32
C GLN A 105 -6.62 -13.20 -11.95
N GLU A 106 -7.91 -13.07 -11.61
CA GLU A 106 -8.72 -11.95 -12.09
C GLU A 106 -8.17 -10.60 -11.61
N VAL A 107 -7.65 -10.53 -10.37
CA VAL A 107 -6.99 -9.32 -9.86
C VAL A 107 -5.74 -9.01 -10.68
N ASP A 108 -4.91 -10.02 -10.96
CA ASP A 108 -3.68 -9.87 -11.74
C ASP A 108 -3.99 -9.39 -13.18
N ASP A 109 -5.01 -9.96 -13.82
CA ASP A 109 -5.44 -9.61 -15.17
C ASP A 109 -5.94 -8.15 -15.24
N LEU A 110 -6.81 -7.76 -14.31
CA LEU A 110 -7.34 -6.40 -14.24
C LEU A 110 -6.27 -5.37 -13.88
N PHE A 111 -5.32 -5.75 -13.02
CA PHE A 111 -4.16 -4.92 -12.72
C PHE A 111 -3.30 -4.72 -13.96
N GLY A 112 -3.01 -5.81 -14.70
CA GLY A 112 -2.29 -5.76 -15.97
C GLY A 112 -2.97 -4.83 -16.98
N ALA A 113 -4.29 -4.93 -17.12
CA ALA A 113 -5.07 -4.02 -17.98
C ALA A 113 -4.99 -2.55 -17.51
N ALA A 114 -4.99 -2.30 -16.19
CA ALA A 114 -4.83 -0.96 -15.64
C ALA A 114 -3.44 -0.37 -15.92
N VAL A 115 -2.37 -1.18 -15.85
CA VAL A 115 -1.02 -0.80 -16.28
C VAL A 115 -0.98 -0.48 -17.77
N GLN A 116 -1.51 -1.36 -18.62
CA GLN A 116 -1.52 -1.18 -20.09
C GLN A 116 -2.29 0.08 -20.51
N SER A 117 -3.39 0.41 -19.82
CA SER A 117 -4.16 1.63 -20.06
C SER A 117 -3.48 2.93 -19.58
N GLY A 118 -2.36 2.82 -18.86
CA GLY A 118 -1.67 3.97 -18.25
C GLY A 118 -2.32 4.52 -16.99
N ALA A 119 -3.36 3.86 -16.45
CA ALA A 119 -4.00 4.24 -15.20
C ALA A 119 -3.08 4.05 -13.98
N LEU A 120 -2.16 3.10 -14.07
CA LEU A 120 -1.12 2.86 -13.07
C LEU A 120 0.25 3.26 -13.62
N ALA A 121 0.97 4.09 -12.87
CA ALA A 121 2.32 4.52 -13.20
C ALA A 121 3.35 3.64 -12.48
N TYR A 122 4.20 2.97 -13.26
CA TYR A 122 5.30 2.17 -12.72
C TYR A 122 6.36 3.07 -12.06
N SER A 123 6.80 2.68 -10.86
CA SER A 123 7.83 3.39 -10.09
C SER A 123 9.24 3.34 -10.68
N GLY A 124 9.47 2.48 -11.68
CA GLY A 124 10.81 2.11 -12.13
C GLY A 124 11.42 0.93 -11.35
N ARG A 125 10.69 0.33 -10.39
CA ARG A 125 11.14 -0.82 -9.59
C ARG A 125 10.10 -1.93 -9.42
N THR A 126 9.40 -2.01 -8.29
CA THR A 126 8.41 -3.09 -8.04
C THR A 126 7.01 -2.53 -7.82
N LEU A 127 6.91 -1.26 -7.40
CA LEU A 127 5.66 -0.61 -7.07
C LEU A 127 5.05 0.12 -8.28
N TYR A 128 3.74 0.29 -8.22
CA TYR A 128 2.95 1.13 -9.09
C TYR A 128 2.17 2.15 -8.25
N TYR A 129 1.86 3.28 -8.86
CA TYR A 129 1.09 4.36 -8.24
C TYR A 129 -0.16 4.66 -9.08
N LEU A 130 -1.25 5.07 -8.45
CA LEU A 130 -2.37 5.65 -9.17
C LEU A 130 -1.90 6.90 -9.92
N ARG A 131 -2.05 6.92 -11.26
CA ARG A 131 -1.75 8.12 -12.03
C ARG A 131 -2.79 9.18 -11.65
N ARG A 132 -2.34 10.28 -11.04
CA ARG A 132 -3.20 11.45 -10.85
C ARG A 132 -3.63 11.94 -12.23
N MET A 133 -4.93 11.94 -12.49
CA MET A 133 -5.46 12.67 -13.64
C MET A 133 -5.14 14.13 -13.38
N LEU A 134 -4.25 14.70 -14.19
CA LEU A 134 -4.13 16.15 -14.27
C LEU A 134 -5.51 16.63 -14.73
N SER A 135 -6.24 17.31 -13.85
CA SER A 135 -7.37 18.09 -14.29
C SER A 135 -6.80 19.12 -15.26
N SER A 136 -7.08 18.97 -16.55
CA SER A 136 -6.86 20.03 -17.51
C SER A 136 -7.64 21.23 -16.98
N ILE A 137 -6.93 22.21 -16.40
CA ILE A 137 -7.52 23.51 -16.13
C ILE A 137 -7.91 24.03 -17.51
N SER A 138 -9.22 24.01 -17.77
CA SER A 138 -9.85 24.60 -18.94
C SER A 138 -10.13 26.07 -18.63
#